data_AF-A0A2W6TDR7-F1
#
_entry.id   AF-A0A2W6TDR7-F1
#
_cell.length_a   1.000
_cell.length_b   1.000
_cell.length_c   1.000
_cell.angle_alpha   90.00
_cell.angle_beta   90.00
_cell.angle_gamma   90.00
#
_symmetry.space_group_name_H-M   'P 1'
#
loop_
_entity.id
_entity.type
_entity.pdbx_description
1 polymer ?
#
loop_
_entity_poly.entity_id
_entity_poly.type
_entity_poly.pdbx_seq_one_letter_code
_entity_poly.pdbx_strand_id
1 'polypeptide(L)'
;VAQKAGISVYADIVLNHRMGGDEEEEITIHEVNSENRNEIIDDPIQATAYTRFTFPTRQGKYSDFIWNYMCFSGIDIINKDGEERKGIFKIHNGYSTEWTNDVSHQLGNYDYLMGADVEYRNPEVVKEMKNWIKWYLETTGVDGFRLDALKHISSDFL
;
A
#
# COMPACT_ATOMS: atom_id res chain seq x y z
N VAL A 1 9.65 10.99 28.35
CA VAL A 1 9.71 12.33 29.00
C VAL A 1 8.37 13.04 28.91
N ALA A 2 7.77 13.16 27.71
CA ALA A 2 6.46 13.77 27.49
C ALA A 2 5.36 13.27 28.45
N GLN A 3 5.13 11.96 28.50
CA GLN A 3 4.09 11.37 29.38
C GLN A 3 4.35 11.63 30.87
N LYS A 4 5.62 11.62 31.32
CA LYS A 4 5.97 11.99 32.71
C LYS A 4 5.67 13.46 33.01
N ALA A 5 5.62 14.32 32.00
CA ALA A 5 5.22 15.72 32.09
C ALA A 5 3.71 15.93 31.86
N GLY A 6 2.91 14.86 31.77
CA GLY A 6 1.46 14.93 31.53
C GLY A 6 1.07 15.25 30.09
N ILE A 7 1.98 15.06 29.12
CA ILE A 7 1.73 15.30 27.69
C ILE A 7 1.51 13.96 26.98
N SER A 8 0.34 13.80 26.36
CA SER A 8 0.03 12.66 25.50
C SER A 8 0.80 12.72 24.18
N VAL A 9 1.20 11.56 23.67
CA VAL A 9 1.93 11.40 22.42
C VAL A 9 1.07 10.61 21.44
N TYR A 10 0.75 11.21 20.29
CA TYR A 10 0.09 10.52 19.20
C TYR A 10 1.08 10.26 18.08
N ALA A 11 1.17 9.00 17.65
CA ALA A 11 2.02 8.62 16.53
C ALA A 11 1.29 8.83 15.20
N ASP A 12 2.05 9.27 14.20
CA ASP A 12 1.59 9.30 12.83
C ASP A 12 1.70 7.90 12.21
N ILE A 13 0.63 7.44 11.57
CA ILE A 13 0.47 6.08 11.09
C ILE A 13 0.10 6.12 9.61
N VAL A 14 1.08 5.76 8.76
CA VAL A 14 0.96 5.74 7.31
C VAL A 14 0.81 4.30 6.84
N LEU A 15 -0.38 3.94 6.38
CA LEU A 15 -0.74 2.56 6.01
C LEU A 15 -1.22 2.41 4.57
N ASN A 16 -1.43 3.51 3.85
CA ASN A 16 -1.98 3.47 2.50
C ASN A 16 -1.04 2.79 1.49
N HIS A 17 0.24 3.15 1.53
CA HIS A 17 1.20 2.79 0.50
C HIS A 17 2.55 2.44 1.08
N ARG A 18 3.38 1.82 0.24
CA ARG A 18 4.81 1.62 0.47
C ARG A 18 5.61 2.19 -0.69
N MET A 19 6.82 2.66 -0.40
CA MET A 19 7.74 3.21 -1.39
C MET A 19 9.14 2.69 -1.14
N GLY A 20 9.94 2.59 -2.21
CA GLY A 20 11.32 2.11 -2.13
C GLY A 20 11.40 0.59 -1.98
N GLY A 21 10.71 -0.15 -2.86
CA GLY A 21 10.89 -1.61 -2.95
C GLY A 21 12.35 -1.96 -3.19
N ASP A 22 12.80 -3.07 -2.62
CA ASP A 22 14.18 -3.56 -2.71
C ASP A 22 14.45 -4.22 -4.08
N GLU A 23 13.46 -4.87 -4.65
CA GLU A 23 13.56 -5.68 -5.87
C GLU A 23 12.39 -5.41 -6.82
N GLU A 24 12.64 -5.54 -8.13
CA GLU A 24 11.60 -5.54 -9.16
C GLU A 24 10.91 -6.91 -9.26
N GLU A 25 9.61 -6.90 -9.57
CA GLU A 25 8.85 -8.11 -9.93
C GLU A 25 8.21 -7.92 -11.30
N GLU A 26 8.18 -8.97 -12.12
CA GLU A 26 7.37 -9.01 -13.34
C GLU A 26 5.91 -9.19 -12.95
N ILE A 27 5.07 -8.25 -13.39
CA ILE A 27 3.67 -8.13 -12.99
C ILE A 27 2.77 -7.83 -14.17
N THR A 28 1.55 -8.34 -14.10
CA THR A 28 0.47 -7.98 -15.02
C THR A 28 -0.29 -6.77 -14.48
N ILE A 29 -0.41 -5.74 -15.30
CA ILE A 29 -1.04 -4.47 -14.94
C ILE A 29 -1.94 -3.97 -16.07
N HIS A 30 -2.84 -3.05 -15.76
CA HIS A 30 -3.48 -2.20 -16.76
C HIS A 30 -3.48 -0.74 -16.29
N GLU A 31 -3.43 0.20 -17.22
CA GLU A 31 -3.47 1.63 -16.91
C GLU A 31 -4.92 2.12 -16.77
N VAL A 32 -5.16 3.03 -15.82
CA VAL A 32 -6.46 3.66 -15.59
C VAL A 32 -6.39 5.18 -15.68
N ASN A 33 -7.52 5.80 -16.00
CA ASN A 33 -7.64 7.25 -16.13
C ASN A 33 -7.44 7.95 -14.79
N SER A 34 -6.54 8.95 -14.75
CA SER A 34 -6.24 9.74 -13.55
C SER A 34 -7.41 10.59 -13.06
N GLU A 35 -8.38 10.90 -13.93
CA GLU A 35 -9.59 11.66 -13.60
C GLU A 35 -10.79 10.75 -13.28
N ASN A 36 -10.70 9.46 -13.64
CA ASN A 36 -11.70 8.44 -13.32
C ASN A 36 -11.06 7.04 -13.25
N ARG A 37 -10.70 6.57 -12.05
CA ARG A 37 -9.85 5.38 -11.89
C ARG A 37 -10.57 4.07 -12.18
N ASN A 38 -11.89 4.12 -12.39
CA ASN A 38 -12.68 2.98 -12.86
C ASN A 38 -12.67 2.86 -14.39
N GLU A 39 -12.09 3.84 -15.11
CA GLU A 39 -11.96 3.81 -16.57
C GLU A 39 -10.57 3.27 -16.95
N ILE A 40 -10.57 2.09 -17.56
CA ILE A 40 -9.37 1.43 -18.09
C ILE A 40 -8.96 2.12 -19.40
N ILE A 41 -7.70 2.51 -19.52
CA ILE A 41 -7.16 3.17 -20.72
C ILE A 41 -6.75 2.13 -21.77
N ASP A 42 -6.04 1.08 -21.36
CA ASP A 42 -5.43 0.10 -22.26
C ASP A 42 -5.62 -1.34 -21.76
N ASP A 43 -5.48 -2.30 -22.68
CA ASP A 43 -5.47 -3.72 -22.36
C ASP A 43 -4.31 -4.07 -21.40
N PRO A 44 -4.46 -5.13 -20.57
CA PRO A 44 -3.41 -5.54 -19.65
C PRO A 44 -2.08 -5.87 -20.33
N ILE A 45 -0.98 -5.42 -19.73
CA ILE A 45 0.40 -5.67 -20.19
C ILE A 45 1.25 -6.29 -19.08
N GLN A 46 2.35 -6.94 -19.48
CA GLN A 46 3.44 -7.32 -18.56
C GLN A 46 4.46 -6.18 -18.48
N ALA A 47 4.86 -5.83 -17.26
CA ALA A 47 5.89 -4.84 -16.96
C ALA A 47 6.63 -5.25 -15.67
N THR A 48 7.73 -4.57 -15.33
CA THR A 48 8.38 -4.72 -14.02
C THR A 48 8.12 -3.52 -13.13
N ALA A 49 8.04 -3.73 -11.81
CA ALA A 49 7.92 -2.65 -10.83
C ALA A 49 8.53 -3.03 -9.48
N TYR A 50 9.04 -2.03 -8.75
CA TYR A 50 9.62 -2.18 -7.40
C TYR A 50 8.53 -2.43 -6.34
N THR A 51 8.00 -3.64 -6.33
CA THR A 51 6.91 -4.09 -5.44
C THR A 51 7.36 -5.08 -4.39
N ARG A 52 8.64 -5.46 -4.38
CA ARG A 52 9.17 -6.45 -3.44
C ARG A 52 9.97 -5.81 -2.32
N PHE A 53 9.53 -5.99 -1.08
CA PHE A 53 10.17 -5.44 0.11
C PHE A 53 10.67 -6.58 0.99
N THR A 54 11.99 -6.73 1.05
CA THR A 54 12.69 -7.83 1.71
C THR A 54 13.36 -7.44 3.03
N PHE A 55 13.60 -6.14 3.24
CA PHE A 55 14.19 -5.59 4.47
C PHE A 55 15.47 -6.35 4.92
N PRO A 56 16.48 -6.53 4.04
CA PRO A 56 17.57 -7.49 4.25
C PRO A 56 18.36 -7.22 5.53
N THR A 57 18.56 -5.93 5.86
CA THR A 57 19.31 -5.53 7.07
C THR A 57 18.55 -5.79 8.37
N ARG A 58 17.21 -5.89 8.34
CA ARG A 58 16.41 -6.21 9.53
C ARG A 58 16.47 -7.70 9.88
N GLN A 59 16.83 -8.56 8.93
CA GLN A 59 17.05 -10.00 9.12
C GLN A 59 15.87 -10.70 9.84
N GLY A 60 14.63 -10.36 9.46
CA GLY A 60 13.42 -10.93 10.07
C GLY A 60 13.15 -10.50 11.52
N LYS A 61 13.92 -9.55 12.08
CA LYS A 61 13.66 -9.04 13.42
C LYS A 61 12.26 -8.42 13.49
N TYR A 62 11.47 -8.87 14.48
CA TYR A 62 10.07 -8.51 14.78
C TYR A 62 9.01 -9.06 13.81
N SER A 63 9.30 -9.12 12.51
CA SER A 63 8.41 -9.68 11.49
C SER A 63 9.26 -10.23 10.33
N ASP A 64 8.96 -11.43 9.89
CA ASP A 64 9.54 -12.08 8.70
C ASP A 64 8.68 -11.88 7.44
N PHE A 65 7.63 -11.05 7.51
CA PHE A 65 6.75 -10.76 6.39
C PHE A 65 7.51 -10.03 5.27
N ILE A 66 7.46 -10.62 4.07
CA ILE A 66 8.02 -10.08 2.84
C ILE A 66 6.86 -9.61 1.97
N TRP A 67 6.90 -8.35 1.55
CA TRP A 67 5.89 -7.81 0.64
C TRP A 67 6.28 -8.15 -0.78
N ASN A 68 5.31 -8.55 -1.59
CA ASN A 68 5.42 -8.74 -3.03
C ASN A 68 4.20 -8.12 -3.73
N TYR A 69 4.14 -8.14 -5.05
CA TYR A 69 3.07 -7.53 -5.84
C TYR A 69 1.66 -7.98 -5.44
N MET A 70 1.48 -9.19 -4.89
CA MET A 70 0.18 -9.68 -4.43
C MET A 70 -0.35 -8.94 -3.18
N CYS A 71 0.51 -8.15 -2.54
CA CYS A 71 0.17 -7.31 -1.39
C CYS A 71 -0.32 -5.91 -1.81
N PHE A 72 -0.35 -5.61 -3.11
CA PHE A 72 -0.60 -4.27 -3.61
C PHE A 72 -1.71 -4.24 -4.66
N SER A 73 -2.57 -3.22 -4.61
CA SER A 73 -3.68 -2.96 -5.53
C SER A 73 -3.19 -2.21 -6.78
N GLY A 74 -2.21 -1.30 -6.64
CA GLY A 74 -1.75 -0.42 -7.71
C GLY A 74 -0.32 0.12 -7.51
N ILE A 75 0.22 0.74 -8.57
CA ILE A 75 1.55 1.38 -8.64
C ILE A 75 1.53 2.55 -9.65
N ASP A 76 2.40 3.54 -9.50
CA ASP A 76 2.50 4.70 -10.43
C ASP A 76 3.70 4.66 -11.36
N ILE A 77 4.70 3.85 -11.05
CA ILE A 77 5.94 3.74 -11.83
C ILE A 77 6.16 2.28 -12.20
N ILE A 78 6.25 2.02 -13.51
CA ILE A 78 6.61 0.72 -14.07
C ILE A 78 7.81 0.88 -15.01
N ASN A 79 8.54 -0.19 -15.24
CA ASN A 79 9.46 -0.31 -16.35
C ASN A 79 8.87 -1.24 -17.42
N LYS A 80 8.81 -0.76 -18.66
CA LYS A 80 8.38 -1.55 -19.81
C LYS A 80 9.42 -1.44 -20.90
N ASP A 81 9.98 -2.58 -21.30
CA ASP A 81 10.98 -2.69 -22.36
C ASP A 81 12.23 -1.81 -22.14
N GLY A 82 12.61 -1.60 -20.88
CA GLY A 82 13.76 -0.79 -20.47
C GLY A 82 13.43 0.69 -20.23
N GLU A 83 12.20 1.12 -20.44
CA GLU A 83 11.76 2.51 -20.27
C GLU A 83 10.85 2.67 -19.04
N GLU A 84 11.15 3.67 -18.20
CA GLU A 84 10.27 4.08 -17.11
C GLU A 84 9.00 4.72 -17.67
N ARG A 85 7.83 4.25 -17.22
CA ARG A 85 6.54 4.86 -17.52
C ARG A 85 5.85 5.27 -16.22
N LYS A 86 5.17 6.41 -16.27
CA LYS A 86 4.39 6.96 -15.18
C LYS A 86 2.92 6.99 -15.56
N GLY A 87 2.07 6.59 -14.63
CA GLY A 87 0.63 6.51 -14.82
C GLY A 87 -0.03 6.08 -13.52
N ILE A 88 -1.27 5.59 -13.61
CA ILE A 88 -1.89 4.84 -12.51
C ILE A 88 -2.14 3.45 -13.03
N PHE A 89 -1.40 2.48 -12.51
CA PHE A 89 -1.46 1.10 -12.97
C PHE A 89 -2.10 0.23 -11.91
N LYS A 90 -3.21 -0.42 -12.26
CA LYS A 90 -3.85 -1.42 -11.42
C LYS A 90 -3.10 -2.74 -11.57
N ILE A 91 -2.70 -3.33 -10.44
CA ILE A 91 -2.01 -4.62 -10.39
C ILE A 91 -3.03 -5.76 -10.40
N HIS A 92 -2.79 -6.76 -11.24
CA HIS A 92 -3.51 -8.03 -11.24
C HIS A 92 -2.90 -8.93 -10.15
N ASN A 93 -3.30 -8.67 -8.90
CA ASN A 93 -2.71 -9.25 -7.68
C ASN A 93 -3.38 -10.55 -7.19
N GLY A 94 -4.33 -11.09 -7.96
CA GLY A 94 -5.08 -12.31 -7.63
C GLY A 94 -6.37 -12.09 -6.84
N TYR A 95 -6.69 -10.86 -6.41
CA TYR A 95 -7.94 -10.55 -5.70
C TYR A 95 -9.01 -9.98 -6.62
N SER A 96 -8.70 -8.89 -7.31
CA SER A 96 -9.60 -8.27 -8.28
C SER A 96 -8.84 -7.36 -9.23
N THR A 97 -9.34 -7.26 -10.46
CA THR A 97 -8.92 -6.23 -11.41
C THR A 97 -9.58 -4.88 -11.14
N GLU A 98 -10.57 -4.81 -10.25
CA GLU A 98 -11.20 -3.56 -9.81
C GLU A 98 -10.57 -3.04 -8.51
N TRP A 99 -10.64 -1.72 -8.29
CA TRP A 99 -10.34 -1.09 -7.00
C TRP A 99 -11.32 -1.52 -5.91
N THR A 100 -10.96 -1.39 -4.64
CA THR A 100 -11.94 -1.59 -3.56
C THR A 100 -12.98 -0.47 -3.57
N ASN A 101 -14.23 -0.77 -3.23
CA ASN A 101 -15.30 0.24 -3.21
C ASN A 101 -15.40 0.98 -1.87
N ASP A 102 -14.71 0.50 -0.83
CA ASP A 102 -14.84 0.99 0.54
C ASP A 102 -13.93 2.19 0.81
N VAL A 103 -13.83 3.11 -0.14
CA VAL A 103 -12.97 4.30 -0.14
C VAL A 103 -13.74 5.51 -0.68
N SER A 104 -13.10 6.68 -0.70
CA SER A 104 -13.69 7.86 -1.36
C SER A 104 -13.94 7.61 -2.85
N HIS A 105 -15.11 8.04 -3.34
CA HIS A 105 -15.48 7.98 -4.77
C HIS A 105 -15.02 9.21 -5.59
N GLN A 106 -14.16 10.05 -5.03
CA GLN A 106 -13.51 11.11 -5.81
C GLN A 106 -12.74 10.50 -6.98
N LEU A 107 -12.79 11.14 -8.15
CA LEU A 107 -12.14 10.64 -9.37
C LEU A 107 -12.59 9.21 -9.71
N GLY A 108 -13.87 8.91 -9.50
CA GLY A 108 -14.50 7.60 -9.68
C GLY A 108 -14.21 6.63 -8.52
N ASN A 109 -12.93 6.47 -8.19
CA ASN A 109 -12.43 5.69 -7.08
C ASN A 109 -11.08 6.28 -6.63
N TYR A 110 -10.93 6.50 -5.32
CA TYR A 110 -9.72 7.10 -4.76
C TYR A 110 -8.96 6.17 -3.81
N ASP A 111 -8.98 4.86 -4.05
CA ASP A 111 -8.08 3.88 -3.40
C ASP A 111 -6.62 4.29 -3.66
N TYR A 112 -6.23 4.29 -4.94
CA TYR A 112 -4.88 4.66 -5.33
C TYR A 112 -4.54 6.13 -5.02
N LEU A 113 -3.47 6.32 -4.24
CA LEU A 113 -2.88 7.64 -3.97
C LEU A 113 -1.48 7.82 -4.58
N MET A 114 -0.52 6.93 -4.23
CA MET A 114 0.88 7.00 -4.67
C MET A 114 1.64 5.72 -4.29
N GLY A 115 2.76 5.45 -4.97
CA GLY A 115 3.63 4.30 -4.66
C GLY A 115 2.92 2.95 -4.79
N ALA A 116 3.40 1.95 -4.06
CA ALA A 116 2.77 0.63 -4.03
C ALA A 116 1.57 0.67 -3.06
N ASP A 117 0.37 0.78 -3.63
CA ASP A 117 -0.89 0.95 -2.91
C ASP A 117 -1.36 -0.38 -2.30
N VAL A 118 -1.73 -0.40 -1.03
CA VAL A 118 -1.87 -1.65 -0.25
C VAL A 118 -3.20 -2.35 -0.53
N GLU A 119 -3.15 -3.66 -0.84
CA GLU A 119 -4.34 -4.48 -1.08
C GLU A 119 -4.96 -4.99 0.23
N TYR A 120 -5.95 -4.26 0.75
CA TYR A 120 -6.63 -4.63 1.99
C TYR A 120 -7.64 -5.78 1.86
N ARG A 121 -7.94 -6.27 0.65
CA ARG A 121 -8.69 -7.53 0.48
C ARG A 121 -7.81 -8.77 0.74
N ASN A 122 -6.49 -8.59 0.81
CA ASN A 122 -5.56 -9.66 1.12
C ASN A 122 -5.54 -9.93 2.65
N PRO A 123 -6.02 -11.10 3.12
CA PRO A 123 -6.09 -11.39 4.55
C PRO A 123 -4.71 -11.48 5.22
N GLU A 124 -3.65 -11.85 4.50
CA GLU A 124 -2.29 -11.86 5.05
C GLU A 124 -1.75 -10.43 5.23
N VAL A 125 -2.08 -9.50 4.33
CA VAL A 125 -1.80 -8.07 4.50
C VAL A 125 -2.55 -7.53 5.71
N VAL A 126 -3.85 -7.78 5.82
CA VAL A 126 -4.66 -7.31 6.97
C VAL A 126 -4.08 -7.83 8.29
N LYS A 127 -3.70 -9.10 8.34
CA LYS A 127 -3.07 -9.72 9.51
C LYS A 127 -1.73 -9.08 9.85
N GLU A 128 -0.86 -8.86 8.85
CA GLU A 128 0.43 -8.21 9.07
C GLU A 128 0.27 -6.76 9.55
N MET A 129 -0.64 -6.00 8.96
CA MET A 129 -0.90 -4.62 9.38
C MET A 129 -1.39 -4.56 10.83
N LYS A 130 -2.29 -5.47 11.24
CA LYS A 130 -2.74 -5.57 12.63
C LYS A 130 -1.62 -5.98 13.58
N ASN A 131 -0.75 -6.91 13.18
CA ASN A 131 0.43 -7.29 13.95
C ASN A 131 1.38 -6.11 14.15
N TRP A 132 1.64 -5.35 13.08
CA TRP A 132 2.49 -4.17 13.12
C TRP A 132 1.92 -3.07 14.03
N ILE A 133 0.62 -2.75 13.91
CA ILE A 133 -0.04 -1.75 14.76
C ILE A 133 0.08 -2.13 16.24
N LYS A 134 -0.19 -3.41 16.56
CA LYS A 134 -0.06 -3.92 17.93
C LYS A 134 1.38 -3.81 18.43
N TRP A 135 2.34 -4.29 17.64
CA TRP A 135 3.77 -4.22 17.99
C TRP A 135 4.23 -2.77 18.19
N TYR A 136 3.79 -1.84 17.34
CA TYR A 136 4.17 -0.44 17.42
C TYR A 136 3.64 0.19 18.72
N LEU A 137 2.38 -0.07 19.07
CA LEU A 137 1.78 0.39 20.32
C LEU A 137 2.52 -0.15 21.55
N GLU A 138 2.75 -1.47 21.59
CA GLU A 138 3.43 -2.14 22.72
C GLU A 138 4.89 -1.68 22.87
N THR A 139 5.57 -1.42 21.76
CA THR A 139 6.99 -1.03 21.76
C THR A 139 7.18 0.44 22.16
N THR A 140 6.30 1.32 21.68
CA THR A 140 6.47 2.78 21.86
C THR A 140 5.72 3.32 23.07
N GLY A 141 4.63 2.67 23.46
CA GLY A 141 3.76 3.13 24.56
C GLY A 141 3.05 4.44 24.26
N VAL A 142 2.85 4.79 22.98
CA VAL A 142 2.11 6.01 22.59
C VAL A 142 0.66 5.97 23.06
N ASP A 143 0.07 7.15 23.27
CA ASP A 143 -1.26 7.30 23.85
C ASP A 143 -2.38 7.25 22.80
N GLY A 144 -2.02 7.25 21.51
CA GLY A 144 -2.97 7.22 20.41
C GLY A 144 -2.32 7.34 19.04
N PHE A 145 -3.16 7.39 18.01
CA PHE A 145 -2.75 7.47 16.62
C PHE A 145 -3.40 8.65 15.89
N ARG A 146 -2.63 9.25 14.98
CA ARG A 146 -3.11 10.06 13.87
C ARG A 146 -2.98 9.21 12.62
N LEU A 147 -4.10 8.90 11.98
CA LEU A 147 -4.11 8.06 10.78
C LEU A 147 -3.97 8.93 9.54
N ASP A 148 -2.95 8.67 8.73
CA ASP A 148 -2.73 9.37 7.47
C ASP A 148 -3.65 8.86 6.36
N ALA A 149 -3.99 9.72 5.41
CA ALA A 149 -4.64 9.35 4.15
C ALA A 149 -5.94 8.51 4.25
N LEU A 150 -6.70 8.61 5.35
CA LEU A 150 -7.88 7.75 5.62
C LEU A 150 -8.89 7.58 4.48
N LYS A 151 -9.09 8.59 3.63
CA LYS A 151 -10.05 8.52 2.52
C LYS A 151 -9.66 7.55 1.40
N HIS A 152 -8.42 7.05 1.45
CA HIS A 152 -7.78 6.16 0.48
C HIS A 152 -7.59 4.73 1.03
N ILE A 153 -7.91 4.52 2.31
CA ILE A 153 -7.78 3.21 2.97
C ILE A 153 -9.19 2.61 3.09
N SER A 154 -9.33 1.32 2.78
CA SER A 154 -10.59 0.59 2.90
C SER A 154 -11.23 0.77 4.30
N SER A 155 -12.46 1.27 4.35
CA SER A 155 -13.19 1.43 5.63
C SER A 155 -13.53 0.10 6.30
N ASP A 156 -13.51 -1.01 5.57
CA ASP A 156 -13.66 -2.36 6.13
C ASP A 156 -12.42 -2.80 6.93
N PHE A 157 -11.24 -2.23 6.62
CA PHE A 157 -10.02 -2.49 7.37
C PHE A 157 -9.92 -1.67 8.67
N LEU A 158 -10.33 -0.39 8.60
CA LEU A 158 -10.24 0.60 9.68
C LEU A 158 -11.11 0.23 10.89
#